data_AF-A0A7S2Z927-F1
#
_entry.id   AF-A0A7S2Z927-F1
#
_cell.length_a   1.000
_cell.length_b   1.000
_cell.length_c   1.000
_cell.angle_alpha   90.00
_cell.angle_beta   90.00
_cell.angle_gamma   90.00
#
_symmetry.space_group_name_H-M   'P 1'
#
loop_
_entity.id
_entity.type
_entity.pdbx_description
1 polymer ?
#
loop_
_entity_poly.entity_id
_entity_poly.type
_entity_poly.pdbx_seq_one_letter_code
_entity_poly.pdbx_strand_id
1 'polypeptide(L)'
;FTVLAADAVSVPVLERLPSDMGGIEAFRDHTTYKYTLLNLGILKVTRRSVNLAAAAAALQFATIQSTVIILTTTSPEELTKAYTRFFLVPLRWLRLANLSELSLSVLLSFRFLGLIFEELQNIAKGMLARNISWKDLKLVAKVDIATTLISKAVANLLAISNQIARSMVARGYNSKDFAHPHLLNVPAKSNANSNSDASPTAPETRQEEASPEIQQEDA
;
A
#
# COMPACT_ATOMS: atom_id res chain seq x y z
N PHE A 1 -18.47 -5.96 -10.36
CA PHE A 1 -19.15 -5.49 -9.14
C PHE A 1 -20.58 -4.98 -9.41
N THR A 2 -21.24 -5.49 -10.45
CA THR A 2 -22.59 -5.07 -10.89
C THR A 2 -23.64 -6.11 -10.49
N VAL A 3 -23.55 -6.65 -9.28
CA VAL A 3 -24.47 -7.67 -8.77
C VAL A 3 -25.20 -7.20 -7.51
N LEU A 4 -24.69 -6.18 -6.81
CA LEU A 4 -25.29 -5.71 -5.55
C LEU A 4 -26.52 -4.79 -5.72
N ALA A 5 -26.82 -4.35 -6.94
CA ALA A 5 -28.03 -3.60 -7.26
C ALA A 5 -29.24 -4.49 -7.61
N ALA A 6 -29.05 -5.81 -7.61
CA ALA A 6 -30.11 -6.78 -7.91
C ALA A 6 -31.09 -6.98 -6.74
N ASP A 7 -30.75 -6.54 -5.53
CA ASP A 7 -31.63 -6.61 -4.36
C ASP A 7 -32.58 -5.40 -4.28
N ALA A 8 -33.08 -4.98 -5.44
CA ALA A 8 -34.21 -4.08 -5.50
C ALA A 8 -35.45 -4.94 -5.21
N VAL A 9 -35.76 -5.09 -3.91
CA VAL A 9 -37.09 -5.36 -3.34
C VAL A 9 -38.08 -5.81 -4.41
N SER A 10 -38.13 -7.11 -4.65
CA SER A 10 -39.25 -7.71 -5.38
C SER A 10 -40.50 -7.45 -4.56
N VAL A 11 -41.19 -6.36 -4.88
CA VAL A 11 -42.53 -6.09 -4.34
C VAL A 11 -43.38 -7.28 -4.76
N PRO A 12 -43.89 -8.12 -3.84
CA PRO A 12 -44.80 -9.17 -4.22
C PRO A 12 -46.06 -8.46 -4.73
N VAL A 13 -46.26 -8.47 -6.05
CA VAL A 13 -47.57 -8.20 -6.63
C VAL A 13 -48.43 -9.39 -6.22
N LEU A 14 -49.02 -9.29 -5.03
CA LEU A 14 -49.95 -10.28 -4.52
C LEU A 14 -51.28 -10.00 -5.24
N GLU A 15 -51.41 -10.53 -6.45
CA GLU A 15 -52.63 -10.42 -7.26
C GLU A 15 -53.71 -11.34 -6.67
N ARG A 16 -54.26 -10.94 -5.52
CA ARG A 16 -55.41 -11.62 -4.92
C ARG A 16 -56.64 -11.17 -5.69
N LEU A 17 -56.95 -11.85 -6.80
CA LEU A 17 -58.24 -11.66 -7.47
C LEU A 17 -59.36 -11.98 -6.47
N PRO A 18 -60.29 -11.04 -6.20
CA PRO A 18 -61.54 -11.38 -5.56
C PRO A 18 -62.35 -12.20 -6.56
N SER A 19 -62.78 -13.39 -6.16
CA SER A 19 -63.55 -14.34 -6.97
C SER A 19 -65.02 -13.92 -7.17
N ASP A 20 -65.29 -12.61 -7.26
CA ASP A 20 -66.63 -12.08 -7.44
C ASP A 20 -66.64 -11.00 -8.53
N MET A 21 -67.20 -11.34 -9.69
CA MET A 21 -67.33 -10.51 -10.89
C MET A 21 -68.40 -9.41 -10.70
N GLY A 22 -68.27 -8.57 -9.67
CA GLY A 22 -69.20 -7.46 -9.41
C GLY A 22 -68.53 -6.08 -9.25
N GLY A 23 -67.21 -6.02 -9.11
CA GLY A 23 -66.49 -4.79 -8.75
C GLY A 23 -65.69 -4.12 -9.87
N ILE A 24 -65.75 -4.64 -11.11
CA ILE A 24 -64.81 -4.27 -12.19
C ILE A 24 -65.06 -2.86 -12.74
N GLU A 25 -66.20 -2.24 -12.42
CA GLU A 25 -66.51 -0.87 -12.87
C GLU A 25 -66.06 0.22 -11.88
N ALA A 26 -65.83 -0.13 -10.60
CA ALA A 26 -65.44 0.83 -9.56
C ALA A 26 -63.97 1.28 -9.64
N PHE A 27 -63.14 0.61 -10.46
CA PHE A 27 -61.72 0.91 -10.61
C PHE A 27 -61.36 1.60 -11.92
N ARG A 28 -62.35 2.07 -12.71
CA ARG A 28 -62.09 2.95 -13.88
C ARG A 28 -61.75 4.39 -13.45
N ASP A 29 -60.99 4.55 -12.37
CA ASP A 29 -60.42 5.84 -12.07
C ASP A 29 -59.17 6.02 -12.93
N HIS A 30 -59.25 6.95 -13.87
CA HIS A 30 -58.18 7.35 -14.75
C HIS A 30 -57.11 8.08 -13.93
N THR A 31 -56.34 7.31 -13.17
CA THR A 31 -55.14 7.82 -12.49
C THR A 31 -54.15 8.23 -13.58
N THR A 32 -54.20 9.51 -13.94
CA THR A 32 -53.24 10.14 -14.85
C THR A 32 -51.92 10.26 -14.10
N TYR A 33 -51.24 9.13 -13.96
CA TYR A 33 -49.95 9.03 -13.29
C TYR A 33 -48.89 9.64 -14.23
N LYS A 34 -48.58 10.92 -14.04
CA LYS A 34 -47.60 11.63 -14.87
C LYS A 34 -46.18 11.30 -14.40
N TYR A 35 -45.58 10.26 -14.98
CA TYR A 35 -44.23 9.78 -14.66
C TYR A 35 -43.09 10.68 -15.13
N THR A 36 -43.38 11.69 -15.96
CA THR A 36 -42.40 12.63 -16.51
C THR A 36 -42.43 13.92 -15.70
N LEU A 37 -41.31 14.22 -15.03
CA LEU A 37 -41.14 15.44 -14.22
C LEU A 37 -40.77 16.63 -15.10
N LEU A 38 -39.84 16.44 -16.02
CA LEU A 38 -39.36 17.46 -16.96
C LEU A 38 -39.20 16.84 -18.34
N ASN A 39 -39.69 17.52 -19.36
CA ASN A 39 -39.51 17.15 -20.76
C ASN A 39 -38.83 18.30 -21.49
N LEU A 40 -37.51 18.20 -21.66
CA LEU A 40 -36.71 19.12 -22.45
C LEU A 40 -36.42 18.45 -23.80
N GLY A 41 -37.45 18.36 -24.65
CA GLY A 41 -37.36 17.89 -26.04
C GLY A 41 -36.86 16.46 -26.21
N ILE A 42 -35.53 16.29 -26.24
CA ILE A 42 -34.83 15.01 -26.41
C ILE A 42 -34.58 14.33 -25.04
N LEU A 43 -34.51 15.12 -23.96
CA LEU A 43 -34.26 14.64 -22.61
C LEU A 43 -35.54 14.66 -21.78
N LYS A 44 -36.00 13.45 -21.42
CA LYS A 44 -37.16 13.25 -20.55
C LYS A 44 -36.70 12.75 -19.19
N VAL A 45 -36.84 13.58 -18.17
CA VAL A 45 -36.55 13.21 -16.79
C VAL A 45 -37.79 12.59 -16.18
N THR A 46 -37.69 11.30 -15.83
CA THR A 46 -38.78 10.55 -15.19
C THR A 46 -38.50 10.37 -13.71
N ARG A 47 -39.54 10.08 -12.92
CA ARG A 47 -39.34 9.70 -11.50
C ARG A 47 -38.41 8.50 -11.34
N ARG A 48 -38.46 7.56 -12.29
CA ARG A 48 -37.55 6.40 -12.33
C ARG A 48 -36.10 6.80 -12.53
N SER A 49 -35.80 7.72 -13.45
CA SER A 49 -34.42 8.17 -13.67
C SER A 49 -33.88 8.99 -12.50
N VAL A 50 -34.73 9.78 -11.83
CA VAL A 50 -34.33 10.53 -10.62
C VAL A 50 -34.01 9.57 -9.47
N ASN A 51 -34.85 8.56 -9.23
CA ASN A 51 -34.58 7.55 -8.20
C ASN A 51 -33.32 6.73 -8.51
N LEU A 52 -33.12 6.37 -9.79
CA LEU A 52 -31.91 5.69 -10.23
C LEU A 52 -30.66 6.57 -10.05
N ALA A 53 -30.73 7.84 -10.40
CA ALA A 53 -29.65 8.79 -10.21
C ALA A 53 -29.32 9.00 -8.73
N ALA A 54 -30.34 9.11 -7.87
CA ALA A 54 -30.17 9.21 -6.44
C ALA A 54 -29.49 7.95 -5.85
N ALA A 55 -29.93 6.76 -6.27
CA ALA A 55 -29.30 5.50 -5.87
C ALA A 55 -27.85 5.38 -6.35
N ALA A 56 -27.57 5.76 -7.60
CA ALA A 56 -26.22 5.75 -8.17
C ALA A 56 -25.30 6.75 -7.46
N ALA A 57 -25.78 7.96 -7.19
CA ALA A 57 -25.04 8.99 -6.45
C ALA A 57 -24.75 8.53 -5.01
N ALA A 58 -25.72 7.91 -4.33
CA ALA A 58 -25.53 7.34 -3.01
C ALA A 58 -24.47 6.21 -3.01
N LEU A 59 -24.49 5.34 -4.02
CA LEU A 59 -23.49 4.26 -4.16
C LEU A 59 -22.07 4.81 -4.42
N GLN A 60 -21.95 5.82 -5.28
CA GLN A 60 -20.67 6.49 -5.56
C GLN A 60 -20.15 7.19 -4.31
N PHE A 61 -21.01 7.93 -3.61
CA PHE A 61 -20.66 8.58 -2.34
C PHE A 61 -20.18 7.55 -1.31
N ALA A 62 -20.94 6.46 -1.10
CA ALA A 62 -20.53 5.40 -0.18
C ALA A 62 -19.18 4.78 -0.56
N THR A 63 -18.93 4.55 -1.85
CA THR A 63 -17.67 3.96 -2.33
C THR A 63 -16.47 4.88 -2.09
N ILE A 64 -16.61 6.16 -2.42
CA ILE A 64 -15.53 7.15 -2.24
C ILE A 64 -15.27 7.34 -0.73
N GLN A 65 -16.31 7.56 0.06
CA GLN A 65 -16.16 7.80 1.50
C GLN A 65 -15.61 6.57 2.24
N SER A 66 -16.04 5.36 1.87
CA SER A 66 -15.47 4.13 2.43
C SER A 66 -13.96 4.03 2.15
N THR A 67 -13.55 4.33 0.91
CA THR A 67 -12.13 4.32 0.53
C THR A 67 -11.34 5.37 1.32
N VAL A 68 -11.86 6.59 1.46
CA VAL A 68 -11.21 7.66 2.22
C VAL A 68 -11.04 7.28 3.69
N ILE A 69 -12.07 6.71 4.33
CA ILE A 69 -11.97 6.26 5.72
C ILE A 69 -10.89 5.17 5.84
N ILE A 70 -10.89 4.16 4.96
CA ILE A 70 -9.88 3.09 5.00
C ILE A 70 -8.46 3.67 4.85
N LEU A 71 -8.25 4.57 3.88
CA LEU A 71 -6.94 5.15 3.61
C LEU A 71 -6.46 6.12 4.70
N THR A 72 -7.36 6.78 5.42
CA THR A 72 -6.98 7.75 6.48
C THR A 72 -6.87 7.10 7.87
N THR A 73 -7.58 6.00 8.13
CA THR A 73 -7.62 5.35 9.45
C THR A 73 -6.68 4.16 9.58
N THR A 74 -6.23 3.58 8.47
CA THR A 74 -5.43 2.34 8.48
C THR A 74 -3.96 2.64 8.22
N SER A 75 -3.09 2.05 9.05
CA SER A 75 -1.65 2.16 8.82
C SER A 75 -1.22 1.37 7.56
N PRO A 76 -0.17 1.81 6.85
CA PRO A 76 0.30 1.09 5.66
C PRO A 76 0.79 -0.33 5.93
N GLU A 77 1.22 -0.59 7.16
CA GLU A 77 1.65 -1.90 7.61
C GLU A 77 0.48 -2.89 7.69
N GLU A 78 -0.64 -2.45 8.27
CA GLU A 78 -1.86 -3.26 8.34
C GLU A 78 -2.48 -3.42 6.96
N LEU A 79 -2.44 -2.38 6.12
CA LEU A 79 -2.93 -2.46 4.75
C LEU A 79 -2.16 -3.49 3.92
N THR A 80 -0.84 -3.51 4.02
CA THR A 80 0.02 -4.48 3.32
C THR A 80 -0.23 -5.91 3.80
N LYS A 81 -0.40 -6.10 5.13
CA LYS A 81 -0.74 -7.40 5.72
C LYS A 81 -2.12 -7.88 5.25
N ALA A 82 -3.13 -7.02 5.27
CA ALA A 82 -4.48 -7.33 4.82
C ALA A 82 -4.52 -7.68 3.33
N TYR A 83 -3.86 -6.87 2.49
CA TYR A 83 -3.75 -7.11 1.05
C TYR A 83 -3.06 -8.45 0.74
N THR A 84 -1.92 -8.70 1.37
CA THR A 84 -1.17 -9.96 1.18
C THR A 84 -1.99 -11.15 1.65
N ARG A 85 -2.70 -11.05 2.77
CA ARG A 85 -3.53 -12.13 3.29
C ARG A 85 -4.75 -12.40 2.40
N PHE A 86 -5.35 -11.40 1.79
CA PHE A 86 -6.55 -11.59 0.99
C PHE A 86 -6.22 -12.00 -0.46
N PHE A 87 -5.24 -11.34 -1.08
CA PHE A 87 -4.96 -11.51 -2.51
C PHE A 87 -3.89 -12.57 -2.80
N LEU A 88 -2.88 -12.73 -1.93
CA LEU A 88 -1.76 -13.64 -2.17
C LEU A 88 -1.94 -15.02 -1.54
N VAL A 89 -2.94 -15.22 -0.68
CA VAL A 89 -3.31 -16.54 -0.15
C VAL A 89 -3.77 -17.53 -1.24
N PRO A 90 -4.66 -17.19 -2.19
CA PRO A 90 -4.99 -18.10 -3.28
C PRO A 90 -3.79 -18.32 -4.22
N LEU A 91 -2.90 -17.32 -4.34
CA LEU A 91 -1.71 -17.39 -5.19
C LEU A 91 -0.60 -18.30 -4.63
N ARG A 92 -0.68 -18.67 -3.35
CA ARG A 92 0.23 -19.63 -2.70
C ARG A 92 0.25 -20.99 -3.42
N TRP A 93 -0.79 -21.32 -4.18
CA TRP A 93 -0.82 -22.55 -4.97
C TRP A 93 0.25 -22.58 -6.08
N LEU A 94 0.68 -21.41 -6.57
CA LEU A 94 1.65 -21.31 -7.66
C LEU A 94 3.12 -21.46 -7.22
N ARG A 95 3.42 -21.71 -5.93
CA ARG A 95 4.78 -21.93 -5.38
C ARG A 95 5.82 -20.83 -5.69
N LEU A 96 5.40 -19.68 -6.19
CA LEU A 96 6.25 -18.53 -6.51
C LEU A 96 6.29 -17.61 -5.28
N ALA A 97 7.41 -17.64 -4.54
CA ALA A 97 7.75 -16.81 -3.38
C ALA A 97 6.90 -16.98 -2.09
N ASN A 98 7.56 -16.79 -0.94
CA ASN A 98 6.89 -16.79 0.36
C ASN A 98 6.14 -15.45 0.59
N LEU A 99 4.96 -15.52 1.22
CA LEU A 99 4.17 -14.32 1.55
C LEU A 99 4.92 -13.35 2.49
N SER A 100 5.86 -13.86 3.29
CA SER A 100 6.68 -13.05 4.21
C SER A 100 7.63 -12.11 3.46
N GLU A 101 8.35 -12.62 2.45
CA GLU A 101 9.28 -11.85 1.62
C GLU A 101 8.55 -10.76 0.83
N LEU A 102 7.42 -11.13 0.23
CA LEU A 102 6.63 -10.19 -0.56
C LEU A 102 6.04 -9.08 0.32
N SER A 103 5.49 -9.42 1.48
CA SER A 103 5.00 -8.44 2.46
C SER A 103 6.11 -7.49 2.91
N LEU A 104 7.31 -8.00 3.18
CA LEU A 104 8.47 -7.19 3.55
C LEU A 104 8.85 -6.22 2.42
N SER A 105 8.93 -6.70 1.17
CA SER A 105 9.27 -5.87 0.01
C SER A 105 8.24 -4.76 -0.25
N VAL A 106 6.94 -5.07 -0.12
CA VAL A 106 5.85 -4.11 -0.31
C VAL A 106 5.87 -3.06 0.80
N LEU A 107 6.01 -3.49 2.07
CA LEU A 107 6.02 -2.59 3.21
C LEU A 107 7.24 -1.64 3.17
N LEU A 108 8.39 -2.18 2.81
CA LEU A 108 9.62 -1.40 2.66
C LEU A 108 9.48 -0.40 1.51
N SER A 109 8.91 -0.82 0.37
CA SER A 109 8.60 0.07 -0.76
C SER A 109 7.63 1.19 -0.39
N PHE A 110 6.62 0.90 0.43
CA PHE A 110 5.67 1.90 0.89
C PHE A 110 6.31 2.93 1.83
N ARG A 111 7.18 2.49 2.74
CA ARG A 111 7.96 3.41 3.60
C ARG A 111 8.95 4.23 2.78
N PHE A 112 9.56 3.64 1.75
CA PHE A 112 10.39 4.36 0.81
C PHE A 112 9.62 5.40 0.01
N LEU A 113 8.38 5.14 -0.36
CA LEU A 113 7.54 6.10 -1.10
C LEU A 113 7.33 7.40 -0.33
N GLY A 114 7.10 7.33 0.99
CA GLY A 114 7.03 8.53 1.84
C GLY A 114 8.34 9.32 1.87
N LEU A 115 9.47 8.63 2.01
CA LEU A 115 10.80 9.25 2.02
C LEU A 115 11.17 9.88 0.66
N ILE A 116 10.79 9.22 -0.44
CA ILE A 116 10.95 9.75 -1.80
C ILE A 116 10.21 11.07 -1.96
N PHE A 117 8.99 11.17 -1.42
CA PHE A 117 8.23 12.42 -1.49
C PHE A 117 8.86 13.55 -0.68
N GLU A 118 9.43 13.25 0.47
CA GLU A 118 10.14 14.25 1.27
C GLU A 118 11.38 14.77 0.53
N GLU A 119 12.18 13.87 -0.03
CA GLU A 119 13.35 14.23 -0.82
C GLU A 119 12.96 15.01 -2.09
N LEU A 120 11.93 14.57 -2.81
CA LEU A 120 11.46 15.23 -4.01
C LEU A 120 10.96 16.66 -3.70
N GLN A 121 10.28 16.84 -2.56
CA GLN A 121 9.89 18.16 -2.08
C GLN A 121 11.10 19.03 -1.75
N ASN A 122 12.13 18.46 -1.12
CA ASN A 122 13.36 19.17 -0.81
C ASN A 122 14.07 19.64 -2.10
N ILE A 123 14.18 18.75 -3.08
CA ILE A 123 14.71 19.04 -4.41
C ILE A 123 13.87 20.12 -5.11
N ALA A 124 12.54 20.01 -5.09
CA ALA A 124 11.64 20.97 -5.72
C ALA A 124 11.76 22.37 -5.10
N LYS A 125 11.86 22.47 -3.77
CA LYS A 125 12.11 23.73 -3.06
C LYS A 125 13.49 24.32 -3.42
N GLY A 126 14.53 23.49 -3.50
CA GLY A 126 15.85 23.93 -3.95
C GLY A 126 15.87 24.44 -5.40
N MET A 127 15.08 23.81 -6.27
CA MET A 127 14.90 24.26 -7.66
C MET A 127 14.17 25.61 -7.73
N LEU A 128 13.15 25.81 -6.90
CA LEU A 128 12.44 27.08 -6.82
C LEU A 128 13.35 28.22 -6.34
N ALA A 129 14.24 27.94 -5.37
CA ALA A 129 15.23 28.92 -4.88
C ALA A 129 16.25 29.34 -5.96
N ARG A 130 16.54 28.48 -6.93
CA ARG A 130 17.40 28.79 -8.07
C ARG A 130 16.71 29.68 -9.14
N ASN A 131 15.42 29.99 -8.94
CA ASN A 131 14.61 30.88 -9.79
C ASN A 131 14.78 30.64 -11.30
N ILE A 132 14.70 29.38 -11.72
CA ILE A 132 14.76 29.02 -13.14
C ILE A 132 13.46 29.48 -13.80
N SER A 133 13.53 30.36 -14.81
CA SER A 133 12.37 30.88 -15.53
C SER A 133 11.79 29.83 -16.51
N TRP A 134 10.99 28.91 -15.98
CA TRP A 134 10.38 27.81 -16.75
C TRP A 134 9.53 28.24 -17.96
N LYS A 135 9.07 29.49 -17.99
CA LYS A 135 8.28 30.04 -19.09
C LYS A 135 9.13 30.35 -20.33
N ASP A 136 10.41 30.70 -20.15
CA ASP A 136 11.28 31.17 -21.24
C ASP A 136 12.23 30.08 -21.78
N LEU A 137 12.19 28.88 -21.21
CA LEU A 137 13.05 27.76 -21.61
C LEU A 137 12.51 27.01 -22.84
N LYS A 138 13.41 26.79 -23.82
CA LYS A 138 13.21 25.84 -24.92
C LYS A 138 12.97 24.42 -24.38
N LEU A 139 12.14 23.63 -25.06
CA LEU A 139 11.78 22.27 -24.63
C LEU A 139 13.01 21.37 -24.38
N VAL A 140 14.07 21.50 -25.20
CA VAL A 140 15.32 20.75 -25.03
C VAL A 140 15.98 21.03 -23.68
N ALA A 141 16.05 22.31 -23.27
CA ALA A 141 16.63 22.70 -21.99
C ALA A 141 15.78 22.22 -20.79
N LYS A 142 14.45 22.15 -20.94
CA LYS A 142 13.56 21.59 -19.90
C LYS A 142 13.83 20.11 -19.67
N VAL A 143 14.02 19.35 -20.73
CA VAL A 143 14.34 17.90 -20.65
C VAL A 143 15.72 17.69 -20.03
N ASP A 144 16.72 18.49 -20.41
CA ASP A 144 18.08 18.39 -19.84
C ASP A 144 18.09 18.66 -18.32
N ILE A 145 17.37 19.69 -17.87
CA ILE A 145 17.20 19.97 -16.44
C ILE A 145 16.41 18.85 -15.75
N ALA A 146 15.35 18.33 -16.37
CA ALA A 146 14.54 17.24 -15.80
C ALA A 146 15.34 15.94 -15.67
N THR A 147 16.13 15.57 -16.68
CA THR A 147 16.99 14.38 -16.63
C THR A 147 18.08 14.51 -15.55
N THR A 148 18.71 15.68 -15.44
CA THR A 148 19.64 15.99 -14.34
C THR A 148 18.94 15.86 -12.98
N LEU A 149 17.71 16.34 -12.85
CA LEU A 149 16.93 16.24 -11.62
C LEU A 149 16.64 14.78 -11.23
N ILE A 150 16.18 13.98 -12.20
CA ILE A 150 15.89 12.57 -12.02
C ILE A 150 17.16 11.81 -11.62
N SER A 151 18.30 12.10 -12.27
CA SER A 151 19.57 11.46 -11.92
C SER A 151 19.98 11.72 -10.47
N LYS A 152 19.83 12.97 -9.98
CA LYS A 152 20.11 13.34 -8.60
C LYS A 152 19.16 12.67 -7.62
N ALA A 153 17.86 12.64 -7.93
CA ALA A 153 16.87 11.94 -7.11
C ALA A 153 17.22 10.45 -7.00
N VAL A 154 17.45 9.77 -8.13
CA VAL A 154 17.80 8.34 -8.14
C VAL A 154 19.10 8.06 -7.38
N ALA A 155 20.14 8.87 -7.56
CA ALA A 155 21.40 8.72 -6.82
C ALA A 155 21.20 8.83 -5.30
N ASN A 156 20.37 9.78 -4.85
CA ASN A 156 20.04 9.93 -3.44
C ASN A 156 19.25 8.75 -2.90
N LEU A 157 18.26 8.25 -3.66
CA LEU A 157 17.47 7.07 -3.28
C LEU A 157 18.33 5.81 -3.17
N LEU A 158 19.28 5.61 -4.08
CA LEU A 158 20.23 4.49 -4.02
C LEU A 158 21.16 4.59 -2.81
N ALA A 159 21.65 5.79 -2.49
CA ALA A 159 22.49 6.01 -1.32
C ALA A 159 21.75 5.65 -0.03
N ILE A 160 20.50 6.12 0.12
CA ILE A 160 19.64 5.83 1.27
C ILE A 160 19.31 4.33 1.35
N SER A 161 18.98 3.70 0.21
CA SER A 161 18.71 2.26 0.17
C SER A 161 19.91 1.45 0.65
N ASN A 162 21.12 1.81 0.21
CA ASN A 162 22.36 1.16 0.64
C ASN A 162 22.61 1.32 2.14
N GLN A 163 22.35 2.50 2.71
CA GLN A 163 22.44 2.73 4.16
C GLN A 163 21.45 1.85 4.94
N ILE A 164 20.19 1.77 4.49
CA ILE A 164 19.17 0.94 5.13
C ILE A 164 19.53 -0.54 5.03
N ALA A 165 19.98 -1.01 3.87
CA ALA A 165 20.40 -2.38 3.66
C ALA A 165 21.58 -2.77 4.58
N ARG A 166 22.61 -1.92 4.67
CA ARG A 166 23.73 -2.14 5.60
C ARG A 166 23.26 -2.20 7.05
N SER A 167 22.35 -1.31 7.45
CA SER A 167 21.78 -1.33 8.81
C SER A 167 20.94 -2.57 9.09
N MET A 168 20.28 -3.11 8.07
CA MET A 168 19.44 -4.32 8.17
C MET A 168 20.33 -5.56 8.35
N VAL A 169 21.41 -5.68 7.58
CA VAL A 169 22.41 -6.75 7.76
C VAL A 169 23.08 -6.66 9.14
N ALA A 170 23.43 -5.46 9.60
CA ALA A 170 24.01 -5.25 10.94
C ALA A 170 23.07 -5.66 12.09
N ARG A 171 21.75 -5.58 11.87
CA ARG A 171 20.71 -6.06 12.81
C ARG A 171 20.46 -7.56 12.73
N GLY A 172 21.17 -8.29 11.86
CA GLY A 172 21.08 -9.74 11.75
C GLY A 172 20.07 -10.27 10.72
N TYR A 173 19.52 -9.43 9.84
CA TYR A 173 18.73 -9.92 8.71
C TYR A 173 19.65 -10.63 7.70
N ASN A 174 19.57 -11.96 7.68
CA ASN A 174 20.40 -12.80 6.82
C ASN A 174 19.60 -13.30 5.61
N SER A 175 20.25 -13.36 4.44
CA SER A 175 19.64 -13.89 3.20
C SER A 175 19.25 -15.37 3.27
N LYS A 176 19.73 -16.11 4.28
CA LYS A 176 19.44 -17.53 4.51
C LYS A 176 18.00 -17.78 4.96
N ASP A 177 17.36 -16.79 5.60
CA ASP A 177 15.95 -16.86 6.02
C ASP A 177 14.97 -16.74 4.85
N PHE A 178 15.45 -16.25 3.70
CA PHE A 178 14.66 -16.02 2.48
C PHE A 178 14.99 -17.05 1.38
N ALA A 179 15.83 -18.06 1.69
CA ALA A 179 16.21 -19.08 0.72
C ALA A 179 15.17 -20.20 0.66
N HIS A 180 14.65 -20.47 -0.53
CA HIS A 180 13.93 -21.71 -0.79
C HIS A 180 14.85 -22.91 -0.45
N PRO A 181 14.32 -23.98 0.18
CA PRO A 181 15.11 -25.12 0.65
C PRO A 181 15.94 -25.84 -0.44
N HIS A 182 15.66 -25.61 -1.73
CA HIS A 182 16.43 -26.20 -2.84
C HIS A 182 17.68 -25.40 -3.26
N LEU A 183 17.88 -24.17 -2.77
CA LEU A 183 19.08 -23.36 -3.05
C LEU A 183 20.13 -23.38 -1.92
N LEU A 184 19.86 -24.14 -0.84
CA LEU A 184 20.74 -24.23 0.32
C LEU A 184 22.03 -25.02 0.07
N ASN A 185 22.19 -25.64 -1.11
CA ASN A 185 23.35 -26.48 -1.45
C ASN A 185 24.33 -25.85 -2.44
N VAL A 186 24.30 -24.52 -2.60
CA VAL A 186 25.38 -23.81 -3.32
C VAL A 186 26.45 -23.43 -2.31
N PRO A 187 27.65 -24.06 -2.32
CA PRO A 187 28.72 -23.65 -1.43
C PRO A 187 29.08 -22.20 -1.75
N ALA A 188 28.85 -21.30 -0.79
CA ALA A 188 29.33 -19.95 -0.86
C ALA A 188 30.85 -20.00 -1.02
N LYS A 189 31.35 -19.59 -2.17
CA LYS A 189 32.78 -19.45 -2.43
C LYS A 189 33.31 -18.35 -1.50
N SER A 190 33.81 -18.78 -0.34
CA SER A 190 34.63 -17.98 0.55
C SER A 190 35.88 -17.56 -0.23
N ASN A 191 35.92 -16.32 -0.74
CA ASN A 191 37.17 -15.69 -1.08
C ASN A 191 37.80 -15.17 0.22
N ALA A 192 38.39 -16.11 0.96
CA ALA A 192 39.53 -15.73 1.78
C ALA A 192 40.56 -15.03 0.87
N ASN A 193 41.19 -13.98 1.41
CA ASN A 193 42.43 -13.30 0.97
C ASN A 193 42.22 -11.84 0.56
N SER A 194 42.34 -10.89 1.50
CA SER A 194 43.61 -10.17 1.77
C SER A 194 43.36 -8.88 2.57
N ASN A 195 43.90 -8.88 3.79
CA ASN A 195 44.55 -7.75 4.48
C ASN A 195 43.83 -6.39 4.56
N SER A 196 43.32 -6.08 5.76
CA SER A 196 43.73 -4.88 6.52
C SER A 196 43.05 -4.85 7.89
N ASP A 197 43.90 -4.78 8.92
CA ASP A 197 43.69 -4.02 10.15
C ASP A 197 42.98 -4.67 11.35
N ALA A 198 43.86 -5.13 12.26
CA ALA A 198 43.86 -4.83 13.69
C ALA A 198 42.65 -5.28 14.52
N SER A 199 42.83 -6.47 15.10
CA SER A 199 42.25 -6.83 16.39
C SER A 199 42.63 -5.80 17.48
N PRO A 200 41.68 -5.35 18.31
CA PRO A 200 41.97 -5.00 19.69
C PRO A 200 41.73 -6.24 20.55
N THR A 201 42.86 -6.76 21.03
CA THR A 201 43.06 -7.72 22.11
C THR A 201 42.02 -7.63 23.22
N ALA A 202 41.30 -8.72 23.47
CA ALA A 202 40.66 -9.00 24.75
C ALA A 202 41.71 -9.55 25.73
N PRO A 203 41.69 -9.18 27.03
CA PRO A 203 42.72 -9.60 27.97
C PRO A 203 42.50 -11.05 28.43
N GLU A 204 43.54 -11.86 28.23
CA GLU A 204 43.65 -13.21 28.72
C GLU A 204 44.05 -13.20 30.19
N THR A 205 43.24 -13.89 31.00
CA THR A 205 43.49 -14.29 32.39
C THR A 205 44.85 -14.97 32.55
N ARG A 206 45.77 -14.31 33.26
CA ARG A 206 47.02 -14.93 33.74
C ARG A 206 46.84 -15.36 35.19
N GLN A 207 46.84 -16.66 35.40
CA GLN A 207 47.09 -17.29 36.68
C GLN A 207 48.55 -17.04 37.05
N GLU A 208 48.80 -16.51 38.24
CA GLU A 208 50.10 -16.57 38.91
C GLU A 208 49.85 -17.14 40.31
N GLU A 209 50.38 -18.35 40.50
CA GLU A 209 50.34 -19.16 41.72
C GLU A 209 51.63 -18.87 42.51
N ALA A 210 51.52 -18.47 43.78
CA ALA A 210 52.28 -19.03 44.91
C ALA A 210 52.13 -18.18 46.19
N SER A 211 51.74 -18.86 47.28
CA SER A 211 51.74 -18.48 48.71
C SER A 211 53.17 -18.22 49.25
N PRO A 212 53.41 -17.69 50.49
CA PRO A 212 52.79 -18.13 51.75
C PRO A 212 52.36 -17.04 52.77
N GLU A 213 51.36 -17.42 53.58
CA GLU A 213 51.26 -17.33 55.05
C GLU A 213 52.06 -16.24 55.80
N ILE A 214 51.35 -15.41 56.60
CA ILE A 214 51.60 -15.14 58.04
C ILE A 214 50.34 -14.49 58.68
N GLN A 215 49.86 -15.21 59.69
CA GLN A 215 49.12 -14.93 60.94
C GLN A 215 48.73 -13.50 61.40
N GLN A 216 47.57 -13.49 62.13
CA GLN A 216 47.17 -12.64 63.28
C GLN A 216 46.89 -11.14 63.00
N GLU A 217 45.93 -10.45 63.62
CA GLU A 217 45.36 -10.55 64.97
C GLU A 217 44.04 -9.75 65.06
N ASP A 218 43.29 -9.98 66.14
CA ASP A 218 42.04 -9.35 66.60
C ASP A 218 41.95 -7.81 66.54
N ALA A 219 40.74 -7.28 66.26
CA ALA A 219 40.00 -6.27 67.05
C ALA A 219 38.67 -5.88 66.38
#